data_AF-A0A9E5NKN7-F1
#
_entry.id   AF-A0A9E5NKN7-F1
#
_cell.length_a   1.000
_cell.length_b   1.000
_cell.length_c   1.000
_cell.angle_alpha   90.00
_cell.angle_beta   90.00
_cell.angle_gamma   90.00
#
_symmetry.space_group_name_H-M   'P 1'
#
loop_
_entity.id
_entity.type
_entity.pdbx_description
1 polymer ?
#
loop_
_entity_poly.entity_id
_entity_poly.type
_entity_poly.pdbx_seq_one_letter_code
_entity_poly.pdbx_strand_id
1 'polypeptide(L)'
;MRECSECGADFDPRAPAKRRAGGLITHCADCSEETAVRVVGLTAGDGKQAAISIVALDTEQDRRAFLSYWQRASGLHRGKSCQMHQPGMTAPAVRFRTVATDSARNHKGKA
;
A
#
# COMPACT_ATOMS: atom_id res chain seq x y z
N MET A 1 -15.16 -15.07 -19.22
CA MET A 1 -16.46 -14.46 -18.91
C MET A 1 -17.10 -15.23 -17.78
N ARG A 2 -17.74 -14.53 -16.85
CA ARG A 2 -18.51 -15.05 -15.72
C ARG A 2 -19.76 -14.20 -15.55
N GLU A 3 -20.81 -14.78 -15.02
CA GLU A 3 -22.03 -14.06 -14.63
C GLU A 3 -21.87 -13.50 -13.21
N CYS A 4 -22.31 -12.26 -13.00
CA CYS A 4 -22.32 -11.62 -11.69
C CYS A 4 -23.43 -12.20 -10.80
N SER A 5 -23.11 -12.65 -9.58
CA SER A 5 -24.10 -13.21 -8.66
C SER A 5 -25.08 -12.19 -8.05
N GLU A 6 -24.84 -10.88 -8.23
CA GLU A 6 -25.74 -9.83 -7.74
C GLU A 6 -26.65 -9.27 -8.85
N CYS A 7 -26.08 -8.90 -9.99
CA CYS A 7 -26.82 -8.24 -11.06
C CYS A 7 -27.07 -9.12 -12.30
N GLY A 8 -26.52 -10.34 -12.34
CA GLY A 8 -26.67 -11.25 -13.48
C GLY A 8 -25.91 -10.81 -14.74
N ALA A 9 -25.14 -9.72 -14.69
CA ALA A 9 -24.41 -9.23 -15.85
C ALA A 9 -23.17 -10.09 -16.14
N ASP A 10 -22.91 -10.31 -17.42
CA ASP A 10 -21.69 -10.94 -17.90
C ASP A 10 -20.48 -10.01 -17.74
N PHE A 11 -19.42 -10.49 -17.10
CA PHE A 11 -18.18 -9.75 -16.90
C PHE A 11 -16.93 -10.62 -17.02
N ASP A 12 -15.79 -9.98 -17.29
CA ASP A 12 -14.49 -10.65 -17.20
C ASP A 12 -13.86 -10.43 -15.82
N PRO A 13 -13.67 -11.49 -15.00
CA PRO A 13 -13.01 -11.39 -13.71
C PRO A 13 -11.55 -10.93 -13.81
N ARG A 14 -10.93 -11.01 -15.00
CA ARG A 14 -9.56 -10.56 -15.25
C ARG A 14 -9.48 -9.15 -15.81
N ALA A 15 -10.61 -8.49 -16.09
CA ALA A 15 -10.62 -7.13 -16.61
C ALA A 15 -9.96 -6.14 -15.64
N PRO A 16 -9.24 -5.11 -16.14
CA PRO A 16 -8.62 -4.11 -15.29
C PRO A 16 -9.60 -3.40 -14.34
N ALA A 17 -10.83 -3.12 -14.80
CA ALA A 17 -11.87 -2.49 -13.97
C ALA A 17 -12.22 -3.34 -12.76
N LYS A 18 -12.45 -4.65 -12.96
CA LYS A 18 -12.74 -5.59 -11.87
C LYS A 18 -11.58 -5.72 -10.89
N ARG A 19 -10.33 -5.78 -11.37
CA ARG A 19 -9.15 -5.83 -10.50
C ARG A 19 -8.98 -4.58 -9.63
N ARG A 20 -9.38 -3.41 -10.14
CA ARG A 20 -9.33 -2.15 -9.37
C ARG A 20 -10.45 -2.06 -8.35
N ALA A 21 -11.67 -2.46 -8.73
CA ALA A 21 -12.82 -2.52 -7.82
C ALA A 21 -12.58 -3.52 -6.68
N GLY A 22 -11.87 -4.62 -6.96
CA GLY A 22 -11.57 -5.65 -5.96
C GLY A 22 -12.79 -6.51 -5.66
N GLY A 23 -13.01 -6.87 -4.40
CA GLY A 23 -14.16 -7.67 -3.96
C GLY A 23 -14.17 -9.14 -4.43
N LEU A 24 -15.32 -9.80 -4.35
CA LEU A 24 -15.47 -11.22 -4.64
C LEU A 24 -15.31 -11.52 -6.13
N ILE A 25 -14.69 -12.66 -6.48
CA ILE A 25 -14.52 -13.09 -7.88
C ILE A 25 -15.85 -13.36 -8.60
N THR A 26 -16.95 -13.50 -7.86
CA THR A 26 -18.31 -13.73 -8.37
C THR A 26 -19.07 -12.44 -8.69
N HIS A 27 -18.57 -11.26 -8.29
CA HIS A 27 -19.26 -9.99 -8.49
C HIS A 27 -18.58 -9.18 -9.61
N CYS A 28 -19.35 -8.46 -10.43
CA CYS A 28 -18.82 -7.53 -11.42
C CYS A 28 -18.19 -6.29 -10.75
N ALA A 29 -17.55 -5.41 -11.52
CA ALA A 29 -16.88 -4.23 -10.97
C ALA A 29 -17.85 -3.27 -10.25
N ASP A 30 -19.08 -3.13 -10.75
CA ASP A 30 -20.09 -2.22 -10.19
C ASP A 30 -20.70 -2.79 -8.89
N CYS A 31 -20.86 -4.11 -8.81
CA CYS A 31 -21.33 -4.84 -7.63
C CYS A 31 -20.22 -5.16 -6.61
N SER A 32 -18.98 -4.76 -6.89
CA SER A 32 -17.84 -5.00 -6.01
C SER A 32 -17.44 -3.73 -5.31
N GLU A 33 -18.05 -3.46 -4.17
CA GLU A 33 -17.63 -2.37 -3.29
C GLU A 33 -16.67 -2.91 -2.24
N GLU A 34 -15.38 -2.58 -2.36
CA GLU A 34 -14.38 -2.93 -1.35
C GLU A 34 -14.11 -1.72 -0.45
N THR A 35 -14.81 -1.65 0.68
CA THR A 35 -14.63 -0.62 1.73
C THR A 35 -13.44 -0.92 2.66
N ALA A 36 -12.73 -2.01 2.42
CA ALA A 36 -11.61 -2.42 3.25
C ALA A 36 -10.47 -1.39 3.19
N VAL A 37 -10.14 -0.83 4.35
CA VAL A 37 -9.04 0.13 4.53
C VAL A 37 -7.76 -0.49 3.98
N ARG A 38 -7.20 0.10 2.93
CA ARG A 38 -6.06 -0.48 2.23
C ARG A 38 -4.82 -0.31 3.10
N VAL A 39 -4.25 -1.43 3.54
CA VAL A 39 -3.03 -1.47 4.33
C VAL A 39 -1.78 -1.42 3.46
N VAL A 40 -0.72 -0.79 3.98
CA VAL A 40 0.60 -0.71 3.37
C VAL A 40 1.64 -1.07 4.41
N GLY A 41 2.48 -2.06 4.08
CA GLY A 41 3.70 -2.35 4.84
C GLY A 41 4.86 -1.47 4.39
N LEU A 42 5.55 -0.85 5.33
CA LEU A 42 6.72 0.01 5.14
C LEU A 42 7.89 -0.58 5.93
N THR A 43 9.05 -0.71 5.31
CA THR A 43 10.30 -0.98 6.04
C THR A 43 10.91 0.32 6.54
N ALA A 44 11.48 0.33 7.74
CA ALA A 44 12.15 1.52 8.27
C ALA A 44 13.30 2.00 7.35
N GLY A 45 13.38 3.32 7.15
CA GLY A 45 14.41 3.95 6.31
C GLY A 45 15.79 4.05 6.97
N ASP A 46 15.97 3.50 8.17
CA ASP A 46 17.22 3.52 8.95
C ASP A 46 18.21 2.44 8.52
N GLY A 47 17.90 1.68 7.46
CA GLY A 47 18.73 0.59 6.95
C GLY A 47 18.67 -0.68 7.79
N LYS A 48 17.91 -0.71 8.89
CA LYS A 48 17.65 -1.94 9.65
C LYS A 48 16.50 -2.67 9.00
N GLN A 49 16.83 -3.71 8.24
CA GLN A 49 15.87 -4.52 7.48
C GLN A 49 14.76 -5.17 8.33
N ALA A 50 14.94 -5.24 9.65
CA ALA A 50 14.03 -5.93 10.57
C ALA A 50 12.95 -5.02 11.21
N ALA A 51 12.82 -3.75 10.80
CA ALA A 51 11.74 -2.89 11.29
C ALA A 51 10.68 -2.68 10.21
N ILE A 52 9.44 -3.10 10.47
CA ILE A 52 8.31 -3.03 9.54
C ILE A 52 7.14 -2.33 10.24
N SER A 53 6.53 -1.34 9.59
CA SER A 53 5.30 -0.70 10.03
C SER A 53 4.19 -0.94 9.00
N ILE A 54 3.07 -1.49 9.43
CA ILE A 54 1.86 -1.64 8.63
C ILE A 54 0.93 -0.49 8.98
N VAL A 55 0.62 0.35 8.00
CA VAL A 55 -0.29 1.48 8.15
C VAL A 55 -1.53 1.28 7.30
N ALA A 56 -2.68 1.72 7.80
CA ALA A 56 -3.94 1.75 7.08
C ALA A 56 -4.24 3.20 6.68
N LEU A 57 -4.61 3.39 5.41
CA LEU A 57 -4.92 4.70 4.83
C LEU A 57 -6.41 4.73 4.43
N ASP A 58 -7.04 5.89 4.62
CA ASP A 58 -8.49 6.04 4.47
C ASP A 58 -8.94 5.89 3.01
N THR A 59 -8.10 6.29 2.05
CA THR A 59 -8.41 6.22 0.62
C THR A 59 -7.28 5.59 -0.21
N GLU A 60 -7.63 5.03 -1.38
CA GLU A 60 -6.64 4.53 -2.34
C GLU A 60 -5.74 5.65 -2.89
N GLN A 61 -6.26 6.88 -2.98
CA GLN A 61 -5.48 8.03 -3.41
C GLN A 61 -4.40 8.38 -2.37
N ASP A 62 -4.77 8.43 -1.10
CA ASP A 62 -3.83 8.66 0.01
C ASP A 62 -2.80 7.55 0.09
N ARG A 63 -3.23 6.31 -0.14
CA ARG A 63 -2.34 5.15 -0.22
C ARG A 63 -1.23 5.35 -1.26
N ARG A 64 -1.62 5.73 -2.47
CA ARG A 64 -0.67 5.93 -3.57
C ARG A 64 0.25 7.12 -3.34
N ALA A 65 -0.31 8.24 -2.86
CA ALA A 65 0.47 9.44 -2.55
C ALA A 65 1.51 9.15 -1.46
N PHE A 66 1.09 8.48 -0.39
CA PHE A 66 1.95 8.13 0.72
C PHE A 66 3.04 7.12 0.33
N LEU A 67 2.69 6.08 -0.43
CA LEU A 67 3.66 5.11 -0.96
C LEU A 67 4.71 5.78 -1.87
N SER A 68 4.27 6.64 -2.78
CA SER A 68 5.17 7.36 -3.68
C SER A 68 6.13 8.27 -2.90
N TYR A 69 5.61 9.00 -1.90
CA TYR A 69 6.42 9.78 -0.99
C TYR A 69 7.42 8.90 -0.22
N TRP A 70 6.96 7.81 0.39
CA TRP A 70 7.80 6.92 1.19
C TRP A 70 8.94 6.30 0.38
N GLN A 71 8.66 5.84 -0.84
CA GLN A 71 9.70 5.28 -1.73
C GLN A 71 10.76 6.32 -2.08
N ARG A 72 10.36 7.57 -2.32
CA ARG A 72 11.29 8.68 -2.57
C ARG A 72 12.10 9.02 -1.32
N ALA A 73 11.45 9.11 -0.16
CA ALA A 73 12.07 9.52 1.10
C ALA A 73 13.01 8.46 1.68
N SER A 74 12.66 7.17 1.55
CA SER A 74 13.47 6.05 2.04
C SER A 74 14.67 5.70 1.14
N GLY A 75 14.75 6.28 -0.06
CA GLY A 75 15.77 5.89 -1.04
C GLY A 75 15.56 4.49 -1.62
N LEU A 76 14.38 3.90 -1.46
CA LEU A 76 14.05 2.60 -2.05
C LEU A 76 14.26 2.67 -3.58
N HIS A 77 14.97 1.69 -4.14
CA HIS A 77 15.37 1.62 -5.56
C HIS A 77 16.39 2.69 -6.04
N ARG A 78 17.05 3.43 -5.14
CA ARG A 78 18.04 4.46 -5.51
C ARG A 78 19.52 4.02 -5.42
N GLY A 79 19.80 2.80 -4.98
CA GLY A 79 21.18 2.27 -4.93
C GLY A 79 22.12 3.15 -4.08
N LYS A 80 23.27 3.56 -4.63
CA LYS A 80 24.23 4.45 -3.92
C LYS A 80 23.78 5.93 -3.84
N SER A 81 22.67 6.30 -4.48
CA SER A 81 22.18 7.69 -4.55
C SER A 81 21.14 8.05 -3.49
N CYS A 82 20.97 7.21 -2.46
CA CYS A 82 19.94 7.37 -1.41
C CYS A 82 20.00 8.66 -0.58
N GLN A 83 21.08 9.46 -0.68
CA GLN A 83 21.27 10.65 0.17
C GLN A 83 21.01 12.00 -0.51
N MET A 84 20.53 12.03 -1.75
CA MET A 84 20.19 13.32 -2.37
C MET A 84 18.73 13.66 -2.11
N HIS A 85 18.52 14.55 -1.14
CA HIS A 85 17.25 15.24 -0.92
C HIS A 85 16.75 15.81 -2.25
N GLN A 86 15.75 15.15 -2.84
CA GLN A 86 15.17 15.60 -4.10
C GLN A 86 14.29 16.83 -3.85
N PRO A 87 14.42 17.91 -4.64
CA PRO A 87 13.50 19.05 -4.59
C PRO A 87 12.04 18.56 -4.74
N GLY A 88 11.13 19.08 -3.90
CA GLY A 88 9.71 18.71 -3.94
C GLY A 88 9.36 17.40 -3.21
N MET A 89 10.09 17.03 -2.16
CA MET A 89 9.69 15.98 -1.20
C MET A 89 8.78 16.56 -0.09
N THR A 90 7.64 17.11 -0.47
CA THR A 90 6.61 17.50 0.52
C THR A 90 5.86 16.25 0.96
N ALA A 91 5.81 16.00 2.27
CA ALA A 91 4.99 14.93 2.81
C ALA A 91 3.52 15.19 2.46
N PRO A 92 2.80 14.21 1.88
CA PRO A 92 1.39 14.40 1.58
C PRO A 92 0.61 14.49 2.89
N ALA A 93 -0.42 15.35 2.92
CA ALA A 93 -1.29 15.53 4.08
C ALA A 93 -2.28 14.34 4.23
N VAL A 94 -1.74 13.14 4.44
CA VAL A 94 -2.53 11.91 4.59
C VAL A 94 -2.72 11.60 6.06
N ARG A 95 -3.93 11.13 6.40
CA ARG A 95 -4.19 10.50 7.69
C ARG A 95 -3.95 9.01 7.55
N PHE A 96 -3.21 8.44 8.48
CA PHE A 96 -3.01 7.01 8.54
C PHE A 96 -3.12 6.53 9.98
N ARG A 97 -3.57 5.29 10.15
CA ARG A 97 -3.56 4.58 11.42
C ARG A 97 -2.53 3.48 11.38
N THR A 98 -1.74 3.34 12.43
CA THR A 98 -0.81 2.22 12.57
C THR A 98 -1.61 0.96 12.92
N VAL A 99 -1.49 -0.07 12.09
CA VAL A 99 -2.15 -1.37 12.27
C VAL A 99 -1.26 -2.31 13.07
N ALA A 100 0.03 -2.35 12.72
CA ALA A 100 1.02 -3.16 13.40
C ALA A 100 2.41 -2.57 13.18
N THR A 101 3.31 -2.80 14.14
CA THR A 101 4.73 -2.47 14.00
C THR A 101 5.55 -3.62 14.54
N ASP A 102 6.57 -4.00 13.78
CA ASP A 102 7.68 -4.79 14.28
C ASP A 102 8.93 -3.92 14.31
N SER A 103 9.66 -3.97 15.42
CA SER A 103 10.89 -3.22 15.60
C SER A 103 12.08 -4.14 15.40
N ALA A 104 13.10 -3.67 14.69
CA ALA A 104 14.35 -4.39 14.51
C ALA A 104 14.98 -4.73 15.87
N ARG A 105 14.86 -5.98 16.30
CA ARG A 105 15.54 -6.48 17.49
C ARG A 105 17.03 -6.60 17.16
N ASN A 106 17.88 -6.05 18.03
CA ASN A 106 19.32 -6.09 17.85
C ASN A 106 19.82 -7.54 17.87
N HIS A 107 20.11 -8.12 16.71
CA HIS A 107 20.65 -9.48 16.61
C HIS A 107 22.12 -9.57 17.05
N LYS A 108 22.78 -8.43 17.33
CA LYS A 108 24.19 -8.35 17.73
C LYS A 108 24.41 -8.34 19.25
N GLY A 109 23.48 -8.92 20.01
CA GLY A 109 23.68 -9.33 21.40
C GLY A 109 24.16 -8.23 22.34
N LYS A 110 23.24 -7.38 22.80
CA LYS A 110 23.21 -6.81 24.15
C LYS A 110 21.88 -6.07 24.31
N ALA A 111 21.10 -6.51 25.30
CA ALA A 111 19.96 -5.79 25.84
C ALA A 111 20.46 -4.72 26.82
#